data_AF-A0A2V6RHS6-F1
#
_entry.id   AF-A0A2V6RHS6-F1
#
_cell.length_a   1.000
_cell.length_b   1.000
_cell.length_c   1.000
_cell.angle_alpha   90.00
_cell.angle_beta   90.00
_cell.angle_gamma   90.00
#
_symmetry.space_group_name_H-M   'P 1'
#
loop_
_entity.id
_entity.type
_entity.pdbx_description
1 polymer ?
#
loop_
_entity_poly.entity_id
_entity_poly.type
_entity_poly.pdbx_seq_one_letter_code
_entity_poly.pdbx_strand_id
1 'polypeptide(L)'
;MGTVTMRQRVVRDLLVDYGSALARAGFRHILISNGHGGPGHLVALEEASAIVSSRYRVTMASVTGYLAWGLFSGRYTPKFEAALGRPLTAEERKAFSEDAHAGWWETSVMLLIRPDLVGDGWRDLPPARYSMGKRLIPNYPLRDGGQGYVGHPALADPEFAKATMTVLMDEAMTLVRGVLDGHLKPSRGRSPFFAMPFFRTNFWPAVAGIGALTLAWVLAKKKPQGGA
;
A
#
# COMPACT_ATOMS: atom_id res chain seq x y z
N MET A 1 8.67 17.03 9.60
CA MET A 1 7.39 17.71 9.92
C MET A 1 6.63 17.90 8.61
N GLY A 2 5.30 17.77 8.58
CA GLY A 2 4.49 17.98 7.37
C GLY A 2 3.60 16.80 6.95
N THR A 3 3.89 15.58 7.42
CA THR A 3 3.03 14.42 7.18
C THR A 3 1.73 14.53 7.97
N VAL A 4 0.59 14.48 7.27
CA VAL A 4 -0.74 14.36 7.88
C VAL A 4 -1.18 12.90 7.77
N THR A 5 -1.35 12.22 8.90
CA THR A 5 -1.69 10.80 8.94
C THR A 5 -3.19 10.60 9.17
N MET A 6 -3.75 9.60 8.50
CA MET A 6 -5.12 9.13 8.71
C MET A 6 -5.10 7.73 9.30
N ARG A 7 -6.01 7.46 10.25
CA ARG A 7 -6.21 6.11 10.77
C ARG A 7 -6.68 5.20 9.64
N GLN A 8 -6.15 3.99 9.56
CA GLN A 8 -6.48 3.00 8.55
C GLN A 8 -8.00 2.76 8.40
N ARG A 9 -8.73 2.70 9.54
CA ARG A 9 -10.19 2.55 9.55
C ARG A 9 -10.91 3.72 8.88
N VAL A 10 -10.42 4.95 9.05
CA VAL A 10 -11.02 6.15 8.43
C VAL A 10 -10.86 6.10 6.91
N VAL A 11 -9.71 5.64 6.39
CA VAL A 11 -9.51 5.44 4.95
C VAL A 11 -10.52 4.43 4.39
N ARG A 12 -10.70 3.29 5.08
CA ARG A 12 -11.71 2.29 4.72
C ARG A 12 -13.12 2.90 4.70
N ASP A 13 -13.52 3.57 5.78
CA ASP A 13 -14.88 4.09 5.95
C ASP A 13 -15.20 5.16 4.90
N LEU A 14 -14.24 6.05 4.62
CA LEU A 14 -14.34 7.04 3.55
C LEU A 14 -14.63 6.38 2.19
N LEU A 15 -13.89 5.32 1.85
CA LEU A 15 -14.08 4.59 0.59
C LEU A 15 -15.39 3.80 0.57
N VAL A 16 -15.84 3.26 1.70
CA VAL A 16 -17.15 2.63 1.80
C VAL A 16 -18.25 3.65 1.55
N ASP A 17 -18.14 4.86 2.08
CA ASP A 17 -19.13 5.92 1.89
C ASP A 17 -19.19 6.41 0.44
N TYR A 18 -18.04 6.75 -0.16
CA TYR A 18 -17.98 7.12 -1.58
C TYR A 18 -18.44 5.98 -2.49
N GLY A 19 -17.95 4.75 -2.26
CA GLY A 19 -18.34 3.59 -3.05
C GLY A 19 -19.84 3.27 -2.93
N SER A 20 -20.41 3.44 -1.72
CA SER A 20 -21.85 3.33 -1.49
C SER A 20 -22.64 4.38 -2.27
N ALA A 21 -22.18 5.64 -2.26
CA ALA A 21 -22.83 6.72 -2.98
C ALA A 21 -22.80 6.48 -4.50
N LEU A 22 -21.65 6.09 -5.05
CA LEU A 22 -21.50 5.73 -6.45
C LEU A 22 -22.40 4.54 -6.83
N ALA A 23 -22.42 3.48 -6.02
CA ALA A 23 -23.27 2.33 -6.28
C ALA A 23 -24.76 2.69 -6.30
N ARG A 24 -25.23 3.52 -5.36
CA ARG A 24 -26.61 4.03 -5.34
C ARG A 24 -26.94 4.95 -6.52
N ALA A 25 -25.94 5.68 -7.04
CA ALA A 25 -26.07 6.49 -8.24
C ALA A 25 -26.08 5.66 -9.55
N GLY A 26 -25.96 4.33 -9.46
CA GLY A 26 -26.05 3.43 -10.61
C GLY A 26 -24.70 2.96 -11.18
N PHE A 27 -23.57 3.40 -10.63
CA PHE A 27 -22.26 2.90 -11.07
C PHE A 27 -22.11 1.41 -10.72
N ARG A 28 -21.77 0.59 -11.72
CA ARG A 28 -21.62 -0.87 -11.57
C ARG A 28 -20.16 -1.32 -11.41
N HIS A 29 -19.21 -0.50 -11.86
CA HIS A 29 -17.79 -0.76 -11.76
C HIS A 29 -17.10 0.45 -11.11
N ILE A 30 -16.41 0.21 -9.99
CA ILE A 30 -15.76 1.24 -9.17
C ILE A 30 -14.33 0.79 -8.92
N LEU A 31 -13.36 1.48 -9.53
CA LEU A 31 -11.96 1.07 -9.48
C LEU A 31 -11.17 2.06 -8.61
N ILE A 32 -10.34 1.52 -7.71
CA ILE A 32 -9.54 2.31 -6.78
C ILE A 32 -8.06 2.15 -7.16
N SER A 33 -7.39 3.28 -7.37
CA SER A 33 -5.94 3.37 -7.52
C SER A 33 -5.38 4.35 -6.50
N ASN A 34 -4.19 4.08 -5.98
CA ASN A 34 -3.59 4.83 -4.89
C ASN A 34 -2.06 4.76 -4.99
N GLY A 35 -1.36 5.86 -4.64
CA GLY A 35 0.11 5.93 -4.71
C GLY A 35 0.84 5.44 -3.46
N HIS A 36 0.14 5.16 -2.36
CA HIS A 36 0.75 4.76 -1.09
C HIS A 36 0.71 3.24 -0.85
N GLY A 37 1.89 2.61 -0.77
CA GLY A 37 2.07 1.15 -0.68
C GLY A 37 2.03 0.53 0.72
N GLY A 38 1.69 1.29 1.77
CA GLY A 38 1.68 0.78 3.15
C GLY A 38 0.72 -0.41 3.35
N PRO A 39 1.12 -1.54 3.96
CA PRO A 39 0.30 -2.74 4.05
C PRO A 39 -1.10 -2.52 4.63
N GLY A 40 -1.21 -1.80 5.75
CA GLY A 40 -2.52 -1.47 6.34
C GLY A 40 -3.38 -0.61 5.41
N HIS A 41 -2.77 0.31 4.67
CA HIS A 41 -3.48 1.15 3.71
C HIS A 41 -4.02 0.32 2.54
N LEU A 42 -3.20 -0.57 1.96
CA LEU A 42 -3.63 -1.50 0.90
C LEU A 42 -4.83 -2.35 1.35
N VAL A 43 -4.75 -2.92 2.55
CA VAL A 43 -5.85 -3.71 3.13
C VAL A 43 -7.10 -2.88 3.35
N ALA A 44 -6.98 -1.60 3.73
CA ALA A 44 -8.14 -0.72 3.86
C ALA A 44 -8.90 -0.52 2.54
N LEU A 45 -8.17 -0.32 1.42
CA LEU A 45 -8.77 -0.19 0.08
C LEU A 45 -9.51 -1.48 -0.32
N GLU A 46 -8.88 -2.62 -0.05
CA GLU A 46 -9.39 -3.94 -0.41
C GLU A 46 -10.59 -4.36 0.46
N GLU A 47 -10.60 -3.98 1.74
CA GLU A 47 -11.73 -4.16 2.65
C GLU A 47 -12.92 -3.33 2.22
N ALA A 48 -12.72 -2.04 1.93
CA ALA A 48 -13.78 -1.16 1.43
C ALA A 48 -14.38 -1.72 0.13
N SER A 49 -13.52 -2.17 -0.79
CA SER A 49 -13.92 -2.82 -2.05
C SER A 49 -14.80 -4.05 -1.82
N ALA A 50 -14.43 -4.92 -0.87
CA ALA A 50 -15.20 -6.11 -0.53
C ALA A 50 -16.57 -5.77 0.08
N ILE A 51 -16.61 -4.80 1.00
CA ILE A 51 -17.83 -4.34 1.67
C ILE A 51 -18.81 -3.77 0.65
N VAL A 52 -18.37 -2.86 -0.22
CA VAL A 52 -19.27 -2.21 -1.20
C VAL A 52 -19.74 -3.22 -2.25
N SER A 53 -18.82 -4.05 -2.79
CA SER A 53 -19.19 -5.04 -3.81
C SER A 53 -20.27 -6.01 -3.31
N SER A 54 -20.10 -6.51 -2.09
CA SER A 54 -21.07 -7.44 -1.48
C SER A 54 -22.40 -6.76 -1.15
N ARG A 55 -22.37 -5.55 -0.56
CA ARG A 55 -23.56 -4.83 -0.12
C ARG A 55 -24.45 -4.37 -1.28
N TYR A 56 -23.85 -3.87 -2.36
CA TYR A 56 -24.60 -3.27 -3.47
C TYR A 56 -24.63 -4.12 -4.74
N ARG A 57 -24.00 -5.30 -4.73
CA ARG A 57 -23.92 -6.19 -5.92
C ARG A 57 -23.33 -5.46 -7.15
N VAL A 58 -22.29 -4.69 -6.88
CA VAL A 58 -21.44 -3.99 -7.87
C VAL A 58 -20.04 -4.58 -7.83
N THR A 59 -19.22 -4.21 -8.81
CA THR A 59 -17.79 -4.55 -8.83
C THR A 59 -17.00 -3.36 -8.33
N MET A 60 -16.51 -3.42 -7.09
CA MET A 60 -15.51 -2.50 -6.56
C MET A 60 -14.18 -3.22 -6.35
N ALA A 61 -13.09 -2.67 -6.86
CA ALA A 61 -11.78 -3.30 -6.80
C ALA A 61 -10.66 -2.28 -6.64
N SER A 62 -9.69 -2.58 -5.78
CA SER A 62 -8.40 -1.86 -5.74
C SER A 62 -7.41 -2.56 -6.65
N VAL A 63 -6.76 -1.79 -7.54
CA VAL A 63 -5.65 -2.28 -8.37
C VAL A 63 -4.29 -2.14 -7.68
N THR A 64 -4.25 -1.28 -6.66
CA THR A 64 -3.01 -0.87 -5.99
C THR A 64 -2.29 -2.03 -5.32
N GLY A 65 -3.01 -2.91 -4.63
CA GLY A 65 -2.41 -4.02 -3.89
C GLY A 65 -1.64 -4.99 -4.79
N TYR A 66 -2.20 -5.29 -5.96
CA TYR A 66 -1.57 -6.13 -6.98
C TYR A 66 -0.32 -5.48 -7.58
N LEU A 67 -0.40 -4.19 -7.91
CA LEU A 67 0.73 -3.44 -8.47
C LEU A 67 1.86 -3.29 -7.46
N ALA A 68 1.56 -2.83 -6.25
CA ALA A 68 2.52 -2.68 -5.18
C ALA A 68 3.20 -4.01 -4.83
N TRP A 69 2.44 -5.11 -4.73
CA TRP A 69 3.02 -6.43 -4.50
C TRP A 69 3.91 -6.89 -5.64
N GLY A 70 3.52 -6.66 -6.90
CA GLY A 70 4.34 -7.00 -8.05
C GLY A 70 5.64 -6.21 -8.11
N LEU A 71 5.61 -4.95 -7.67
CA LEU A 71 6.80 -4.11 -7.52
C LEU A 71 7.71 -4.64 -6.41
N PHE A 72 7.18 -4.80 -5.19
CA PHE A 72 7.96 -5.26 -4.02
C PHE A 72 8.52 -6.67 -4.16
N SER A 73 7.82 -7.56 -4.87
CA SER A 73 8.29 -8.93 -5.11
C SER A 73 9.27 -9.03 -6.28
N GLY A 74 9.57 -7.92 -6.97
CA GLY A 74 10.43 -7.91 -8.15
C GLY A 74 9.82 -8.59 -9.38
N ARG A 75 8.52 -8.90 -9.35
CA ARG A 75 7.81 -9.61 -10.43
C ARG A 75 7.92 -8.88 -11.78
N TYR A 76 7.96 -7.55 -11.75
CA TYR A 76 7.97 -6.74 -12.95
C TYR A 76 9.38 -6.42 -13.47
N THR A 77 10.44 -6.78 -12.75
CA THR A 77 11.82 -6.46 -13.13
C THR A 77 12.16 -6.88 -14.57
N PRO A 78 11.84 -8.09 -15.06
CA PRO A 78 12.13 -8.46 -16.44
C PRO A 78 11.41 -7.56 -17.47
N LYS A 79 10.20 -7.11 -17.16
CA LYS A 79 9.42 -6.19 -18.02
C LYS A 79 10.00 -4.78 -18.00
N PHE A 80 10.49 -4.33 -16.84
CA PHE A 80 11.18 -3.05 -16.71
C PHE A 80 12.46 -3.02 -17.55
N GLU A 81 13.25 -4.10 -17.52
CA GLU A 81 14.47 -4.24 -18.32
C GLU A 81 14.17 -4.25 -19.83
N ALA A 82 13.13 -4.96 -20.23
CA ALA A 82 12.67 -4.94 -21.62
C ALA A 82 12.22 -3.54 -22.06
N ALA A 83 11.47 -2.83 -21.22
CA ALA A 83 11.02 -1.46 -21.50
C ALA A 83 12.15 -0.43 -21.48
N LEU A 84 13.19 -0.65 -20.67
CA LEU A 84 14.41 0.17 -20.61
C LEU A 84 15.36 -0.14 -21.78
N GLY A 85 15.17 -1.26 -22.49
CA GLY A 85 16.05 -1.68 -23.57
C GLY A 85 17.40 -2.24 -23.11
N ARG A 86 17.59 -2.45 -21.80
CA ARG A 86 18.81 -3.04 -21.23
C ARG A 86 18.51 -3.74 -19.89
N PRO A 87 19.33 -4.72 -19.49
CA PRO A 87 19.30 -5.23 -18.13
C PRO A 87 19.74 -4.14 -17.13
N LEU A 88 19.21 -4.23 -15.92
CA LEU A 88 19.75 -3.57 -14.75
C LEU A 88 21.07 -4.24 -14.37
N THR A 89 22.07 -3.42 -14.08
CA THR A 89 23.34 -3.84 -13.48
C THR A 89 23.12 -4.49 -12.11
N ALA A 90 24.13 -5.17 -11.58
CA ALA A 90 24.03 -5.80 -10.26
C ALA A 90 23.77 -4.75 -9.16
N GLU A 91 24.40 -3.59 -9.29
CA GLU A 91 24.28 -2.43 -8.41
C GLU A 91 22.87 -1.84 -8.47
N GLU A 92 22.33 -1.63 -9.68
CA GLU A 92 20.95 -1.15 -9.88
C GLU A 92 19.93 -2.14 -9.32
N ARG A 93 20.06 -3.44 -9.60
CA ARG A 93 19.15 -4.46 -9.05
C ARG A 93 19.14 -4.45 -7.53
N LYS A 94 20.33 -4.34 -6.92
CA LYS A 94 20.45 -4.23 -5.47
C LYS A 94 19.81 -2.94 -4.96
N ALA A 95 20.11 -1.80 -5.56
CA ALA A 95 19.55 -0.51 -5.18
C ALA A 95 18.02 -0.49 -5.26
N PHE A 96 17.46 -1.05 -6.32
CA PHE A 96 16.02 -1.17 -6.52
C PHE A 96 15.37 -2.10 -5.48
N SER A 97 16.04 -3.20 -5.10
CA SER A 97 15.53 -4.09 -4.03
C SER A 97 15.53 -3.46 -2.64
N GLU A 98 16.36 -2.44 -2.41
CA GLU A 98 16.43 -1.69 -1.15
C GLU A 98 15.42 -0.51 -1.12
N ASP A 99 14.90 -0.13 -2.28
CA ASP A 99 14.03 1.01 -2.49
C ASP A 99 12.65 0.81 -1.85
N ALA A 100 12.18 1.81 -1.09
CA ALA A 100 10.90 1.70 -0.40
C ALA A 100 10.16 3.03 -0.23
N HIS A 101 10.85 4.16 -0.11
CA HIS A 101 10.20 5.46 0.00
C HIS A 101 11.15 6.60 -0.35
N ALA A 102 10.73 7.50 -1.25
CA ALA A 102 11.49 8.64 -1.74
C ALA A 102 12.91 8.30 -2.19
N GLY A 103 13.16 7.04 -2.58
CA GLY A 103 14.46 6.59 -3.06
C GLY A 103 14.52 6.67 -4.58
N TRP A 104 15.02 5.62 -5.22
CA TRP A 104 15.34 5.68 -6.65
C TRP A 104 14.08 5.91 -7.49
N TRP A 105 13.06 5.05 -7.34
CA TRP A 105 11.89 5.05 -8.21
C TRP A 105 10.97 6.26 -8.00
N GLU A 106 10.59 6.58 -6.76
CA GLU A 106 9.69 7.72 -6.48
C GLU A 106 10.33 9.06 -6.89
N THR A 107 11.64 9.24 -6.66
CA THR A 107 12.37 10.44 -7.10
C THR A 107 12.43 10.51 -8.63
N SER A 108 12.69 9.38 -9.30
CA SER A 108 12.68 9.29 -10.77
C SER A 108 11.31 9.69 -11.36
N VAL A 109 10.22 9.21 -10.75
CA VAL A 109 8.85 9.55 -11.17
C VAL A 109 8.59 11.04 -11.00
N MET A 110 9.00 11.63 -9.87
CA MET A 110 8.84 13.07 -9.65
C MET A 110 9.65 13.90 -10.64
N LEU A 111 10.89 13.52 -10.96
CA LEU A 111 11.69 14.19 -12.00
C LEU A 111 11.02 14.11 -13.38
N LEU A 112 10.29 13.03 -13.66
CA LEU A 112 9.56 12.87 -14.92
C LEU A 112 8.30 13.76 -14.99
N ILE A 113 7.52 13.86 -13.90
CA ILE A 113 6.18 14.49 -13.94
C ILE A 113 6.13 15.92 -13.41
N ARG A 114 6.95 16.24 -12.40
CA ARG A 114 6.99 17.53 -11.69
C ARG A 114 8.41 17.79 -11.17
N PRO A 115 9.41 17.93 -12.07
CA PRO A 115 10.80 18.16 -11.67
C PRO A 115 10.98 19.41 -10.82
N ASP A 116 10.11 20.40 -10.99
CA ASP A 116 10.06 21.64 -10.20
C ASP A 116 9.74 21.43 -8.70
N LEU A 117 9.24 20.25 -8.33
CA LEU A 117 8.97 19.87 -6.94
C LEU A 117 10.07 19.00 -6.33
N VAL A 118 11.11 18.65 -7.08
CA VAL A 118 12.26 17.91 -6.56
C VAL A 118 13.29 18.91 -6.07
N GLY A 119 13.57 18.91 -4.78
CA GLY A 119 14.56 19.83 -4.18
C GLY A 119 15.97 19.61 -4.74
N ASP A 120 16.75 20.68 -4.76
CA ASP A 120 18.17 20.62 -5.15
C ASP A 120 18.96 19.65 -4.24
N GLY A 121 20.12 19.18 -4.74
CA GLY A 121 21.02 18.32 -3.97
C GLY A 121 20.58 16.85 -3.84
N TRP A 122 19.48 16.43 -4.48
CA TRP A 122 19.05 15.02 -4.47
C TRP A 122 20.10 14.05 -5.01
N ARG A 123 20.98 14.53 -5.90
CA ARG A 123 22.12 13.76 -6.46
C ARG A 123 23.20 13.46 -5.43
N ASP A 124 23.30 14.26 -4.38
CA ASP A 124 24.33 14.13 -3.35
C ASP A 124 23.81 13.34 -2.13
N LEU A 125 22.54 12.94 -2.13
CA LEU A 125 21.94 12.19 -1.04
C LEU A 125 22.52 10.77 -0.97
N PRO A 126 23.10 10.37 0.18
CA PRO A 126 23.64 9.02 0.33
C PRO A 126 22.50 7.98 0.35
N PRO A 127 22.76 6.70 0.04
CA PRO A 127 21.76 5.66 0.23
C PRO A 127 21.30 5.55 1.69
N ALA A 128 20.00 5.41 1.93
CA ALA A 128 19.43 5.18 3.27
C ALA A 128 18.82 3.77 3.37
N ARG A 129 19.42 2.92 4.20
CA ARG A 129 19.06 1.51 4.35
C ARG A 129 18.69 1.20 5.79
N TYR A 130 17.68 0.35 5.97
CA TYR A 130 17.18 -0.03 7.28
C TYR A 130 16.93 -1.53 7.34
N SER A 131 17.38 -2.17 8.42
CA SER A 131 17.11 -3.59 8.66
C SER A 131 15.60 -3.83 8.81
N MET A 132 15.16 -5.07 8.55
CA MET A 132 13.75 -5.45 8.72
C MET A 132 13.21 -5.13 10.11
N GLY A 133 14.01 -5.33 11.16
CA GLY A 133 13.63 -4.98 12.53
C GLY A 133 13.39 -3.47 12.72
N LYS A 134 14.25 -2.61 12.17
CA LYS A 134 14.03 -1.15 12.20
C LYS A 134 12.78 -0.75 11.43
N ARG A 135 12.47 -1.42 10.32
CA ARG A 135 11.27 -1.13 9.50
C ARG A 135 9.95 -1.39 10.23
N LEU A 136 9.96 -2.17 11.32
CA LEU A 136 8.77 -2.39 12.16
C LEU A 136 8.48 -1.20 13.11
N ILE A 137 9.44 -0.29 13.29
CA ILE A 137 9.29 0.87 14.17
C ILE A 137 8.60 2.00 13.39
N PRO A 138 7.50 2.58 13.90
CA PRO A 138 6.88 3.74 13.26
C PRO A 138 7.86 4.89 13.05
N ASN A 139 7.76 5.55 11.89
CA ASN A 139 8.59 6.69 11.50
C ASN A 139 10.10 6.41 11.51
N TYR A 140 10.53 5.14 11.38
CA TYR A 140 11.95 4.77 11.38
C TYR A 140 12.85 5.58 10.44
N PRO A 141 12.42 6.07 9.25
CA PRO A 141 13.29 6.88 8.38
C PRO A 141 13.61 8.27 8.94
N LEU A 142 12.89 8.71 9.96
CA LEU A 142 13.09 10.00 10.65
C LEU A 142 13.83 9.86 11.98
N ARG A 143 14.14 8.62 12.40
CA ARG A 143 14.85 8.34 13.64
C ARG A 143 16.35 8.34 13.40
N ASP A 144 17.13 8.50 14.47
CA ASP A 144 18.59 8.39 14.47
C ASP A 144 19.27 9.31 13.41
N GLY A 145 18.75 10.52 13.21
CA GLY A 145 19.26 11.47 12.21
C GLY A 145 18.85 11.16 10.77
N GLY A 146 17.90 10.25 10.57
CA GLY A 146 17.38 9.89 9.25
C GLY A 146 16.67 11.05 8.55
N GLN A 147 16.82 11.08 7.22
CA GLN A 147 16.33 12.15 6.36
C GLN A 147 14.93 11.88 5.76
N GLY A 148 14.26 10.81 6.19
CA GLY A 148 12.89 10.49 5.78
C GLY A 148 12.74 9.57 4.57
N TYR A 149 13.79 9.41 3.74
CA TYR A 149 13.80 8.49 2.60
C TYR A 149 14.40 7.12 2.95
N VAL A 150 14.11 6.13 2.11
CA VAL A 150 14.57 4.75 2.18
C VAL A 150 14.83 4.27 0.75
N GLY A 151 16.11 4.11 0.42
CA GLY A 151 16.56 3.78 -0.94
C GLY A 151 17.68 4.69 -1.41
N HIS A 152 17.71 4.95 -2.72
CA HIS A 152 18.82 5.60 -3.43
C HIS A 152 18.34 6.77 -4.29
N PRO A 153 17.99 7.94 -3.70
CA PRO A 153 17.49 9.08 -4.47
C PRO A 153 18.48 9.55 -5.54
N ALA A 154 19.78 9.49 -5.25
CA ALA A 154 20.85 9.92 -6.16
C ALA A 154 20.91 9.13 -7.48
N LEU A 155 20.29 7.95 -7.56
CA LEU A 155 20.20 7.17 -8.79
C LEU A 155 19.04 7.61 -9.70
N ALA A 156 18.23 8.58 -9.28
CA ALA A 156 17.01 8.94 -9.98
C ALA A 156 17.22 9.29 -11.46
N ASP A 157 16.39 8.67 -12.29
CA ASP A 157 16.48 8.70 -13.74
C ASP A 157 15.07 8.74 -14.36
N PRO A 158 14.68 9.84 -15.02
CA PRO A 158 13.39 9.95 -15.71
C PRO A 158 13.15 8.86 -16.76
N GLU A 159 14.19 8.31 -17.39
CA GLU A 159 14.06 7.23 -18.37
C GLU A 159 13.63 5.92 -17.67
N PHE A 160 14.29 5.58 -16.56
CA PHE A 160 13.87 4.48 -15.69
C PHE A 160 12.42 4.64 -15.19
N ALA A 161 12.03 5.86 -14.78
CA ALA A 161 10.63 6.13 -14.42
C ALA A 161 9.67 5.91 -15.58
N LYS A 162 10.00 6.38 -16.79
CA LYS A 162 9.14 6.20 -17.97
C LYS A 162 8.94 4.70 -18.29
N ALA A 163 10.02 3.93 -18.28
CA ALA A 163 9.98 2.49 -18.54
C ALA A 163 9.11 1.75 -17.49
N THR A 164 9.37 2.00 -16.20
CA THR A 164 8.63 1.34 -15.11
C THR A 164 7.16 1.75 -15.07
N MET A 165 6.85 3.04 -15.26
CA MET A 165 5.47 3.54 -15.29
C MET A 165 4.67 3.01 -16.47
N THR A 166 5.30 2.84 -17.64
CA THR A 166 4.66 2.22 -18.81
C THR A 166 4.23 0.78 -18.48
N VAL A 167 5.16 -0.02 -17.94
CA VAL A 167 4.86 -1.40 -17.54
C VAL A 167 3.78 -1.46 -16.46
N LEU A 168 3.85 -0.60 -15.43
CA LEU A 168 2.85 -0.57 -14.36
C LEU A 168 1.47 -0.15 -14.87
N MET A 169 1.40 0.77 -15.84
CA MET A 169 0.15 1.16 -16.50
C MET A 169 -0.42 0.00 -17.30
N ASP A 170 0.40 -0.73 -18.06
CA ASP A 170 -0.04 -1.89 -18.82
C ASP A 170 -0.59 -2.99 -17.88
N GLU A 171 0.14 -3.30 -16.80
CA GLU A 171 -0.32 -4.26 -15.77
C GLU A 171 -1.64 -3.81 -15.12
N ALA A 172 -1.76 -2.52 -14.82
CA ALA A 172 -2.98 -1.96 -14.27
C ALA A 172 -4.15 -2.13 -15.25
N MET A 173 -3.94 -1.79 -16.52
CA MET A 173 -4.98 -1.88 -17.55
C MET A 173 -5.35 -3.32 -17.88
N THR A 174 -4.40 -4.27 -17.85
CA THR A 174 -4.72 -5.70 -17.94
C THR A 174 -5.64 -6.14 -16.80
N LEU A 175 -5.34 -5.74 -15.56
CA LEU A 175 -6.17 -6.07 -14.41
C LEU A 175 -7.56 -5.42 -14.51
N VAL A 176 -7.61 -4.13 -14.89
CA VAL A 176 -8.87 -3.38 -15.07
C VAL A 176 -9.74 -4.04 -16.13
N ARG A 177 -9.22 -4.28 -17.34
CA ARG A 177 -9.97 -4.94 -18.42
C ARG A 177 -10.48 -6.31 -17.98
N GLY A 178 -9.63 -7.13 -17.40
CA GLY A 178 -10.04 -8.45 -16.91
C GLY A 178 -11.16 -8.40 -15.87
N VAL A 179 -11.18 -7.39 -14.99
CA VAL A 179 -12.26 -7.19 -14.01
C VAL A 179 -13.54 -6.67 -14.67
N LEU A 180 -13.43 -5.76 -15.64
CA LEU A 180 -14.59 -5.21 -16.36
C LEU A 180 -15.26 -6.26 -17.25
N ASP A 181 -14.45 -7.07 -17.95
CA ASP A 181 -14.91 -8.14 -18.85
C ASP A 181 -15.41 -9.39 -18.09
N GLY A 182 -15.26 -9.41 -16.76
CA GLY A 182 -15.69 -10.53 -15.91
C GLY A 182 -14.75 -11.75 -15.91
N HIS A 183 -13.64 -11.69 -16.65
CA HIS A 183 -12.63 -12.76 -16.70
C HIS A 183 -11.81 -12.88 -15.41
N LEU A 184 -11.67 -11.78 -14.66
CA LEU A 184 -10.98 -11.74 -13.38
C LEU A 184 -11.94 -11.36 -12.26
N LYS A 185 -11.85 -12.10 -11.14
CA LYS A 185 -12.56 -11.72 -9.92
C LYS A 185 -11.97 -10.42 -9.35
N PRO A 186 -12.78 -9.51 -8.78
CA PRO A 186 -12.29 -8.30 -8.11
C PRO A 186 -11.25 -8.58 -7.02
N SER A 187 -11.31 -9.76 -6.40
CA SER A 187 -10.34 -10.21 -5.40
C SER A 187 -8.93 -10.48 -5.94
N ARG A 188 -8.74 -10.60 -7.26
CA ARG A 188 -7.42 -10.79 -7.88
C ARG A 188 -6.48 -9.61 -7.66
N GLY A 189 -7.04 -8.40 -7.52
CA GLY A 189 -6.29 -7.16 -7.26
C GLY A 189 -5.73 -7.04 -5.84
N ARG A 190 -6.04 -7.99 -4.95
CA ARG A 190 -5.65 -7.93 -3.53
C ARG A 190 -4.19 -8.31 -3.32
N SER A 191 -3.55 -7.58 -2.41
CA SER A 191 -2.24 -7.88 -1.87
C SER A 191 -2.29 -9.11 -0.95
N PRO A 192 -1.17 -9.83 -0.76
CA PRO A 192 -1.09 -10.92 0.22
C PRO A 192 -1.41 -10.46 1.65
N PHE A 193 -1.20 -9.19 1.98
CA PHE A 193 -1.50 -8.60 3.28
C PHE A 193 -2.98 -8.72 3.65
N PHE A 194 -3.88 -8.76 2.67
CA PHE A 194 -5.30 -9.00 2.90
C PHE A 194 -5.54 -10.30 3.67
N ALA A 195 -4.77 -11.36 3.41
CA ALA A 195 -4.98 -12.64 4.07
C ALA A 195 -4.56 -12.63 5.56
N MET A 196 -3.81 -11.63 6.00
CA MET A 196 -3.25 -11.54 7.34
C MET A 196 -4.21 -10.79 8.29
N PRO A 197 -4.75 -11.44 9.34
CA PRO A 197 -5.77 -10.84 10.20
C PRO A 197 -5.33 -9.54 10.87
N PHE A 198 -4.07 -9.42 11.31
CA PHE A 198 -3.59 -8.25 12.06
C PHE A 198 -3.47 -6.97 11.22
N PHE A 199 -3.51 -7.06 9.88
CA PHE A 199 -3.64 -5.90 8.99
C PHE A 199 -5.10 -5.47 8.77
N ARG A 200 -6.09 -6.24 9.23
CA ARG A 200 -7.52 -5.90 9.07
C ARG A 200 -7.92 -4.78 10.00
N THR A 201 -8.71 -3.84 9.50
CA THR A 201 -9.14 -2.63 10.23
C THR A 201 -9.90 -2.90 11.53
N ASN A 202 -10.52 -4.08 11.67
CA ASN A 202 -11.30 -4.46 12.84
C ASN A 202 -10.61 -5.47 13.76
N PHE A 203 -9.39 -5.93 13.43
CA PHE A 203 -8.70 -6.97 14.22
C PHE A 203 -8.38 -6.51 15.65
N TRP A 204 -7.57 -5.44 15.79
CA TRP A 204 -7.17 -4.96 17.11
C TRP A 204 -8.34 -4.48 17.98
N PRO A 205 -9.35 -3.77 17.44
CA PRO A 205 -10.56 -3.46 18.18
C PRO A 205 -11.33 -4.71 18.65
N ALA A 206 -11.42 -5.75 17.83
CA ALA A 206 -12.08 -7.00 18.22
C ALA A 206 -11.31 -7.75 19.32
N VAL A 207 -9.98 -7.84 19.19
CA VAL A 207 -9.10 -8.44 20.21
C VAL A 207 -9.24 -7.71 21.55
N ALA A 208 -9.24 -6.37 21.54
CA ALA A 208 -9.43 -5.57 22.74
C ALA A 208 -10.81 -5.80 23.38
N GLY A 209 -11.87 -5.88 22.56
CA GLY A 209 -13.23 -6.19 23.04
C GLY A 209 -13.34 -7.57 23.69
N ILE A 210 -12.75 -8.60 23.07
CA ILE A 210 -12.70 -9.95 23.63
C ILE A 210 -11.94 -9.94 24.97
N GLY A 211 -10.76 -9.31 25.02
CA GLY A 211 -9.98 -9.20 26.25
C GLY A 211 -10.73 -8.52 27.39
N ALA A 212 -11.46 -7.43 27.10
CA ALA A 212 -12.29 -6.74 28.07
C ALA A 212 -13.43 -7.63 28.60
N LEU A 213 -14.11 -8.38 27.72
CA LEU A 213 -15.16 -9.33 28.11
C LEU A 213 -14.61 -10.48 28.97
N THR A 214 -13.44 -11.03 28.61
CA THR A 214 -12.78 -12.08 29.40
C THR A 214 -12.39 -11.57 30.79
N LEU A 215 -11.81 -10.37 30.88
CA LEU A 215 -11.47 -9.75 32.16
C LEU A 215 -12.71 -9.50 33.03
N ALA A 216 -13.78 -8.95 32.44
CA ALA A 216 -15.04 -8.73 33.14
C ALA A 216 -15.64 -10.04 33.67
N TRP A 217 -15.59 -11.12 32.89
CA TRP A 217 -16.05 -12.45 33.30
C TRP A 217 -15.21 -13.03 34.46
N VAL A 218 -13.88 -12.89 34.41
CA VAL A 218 -12.98 -13.32 35.50
C VAL A 218 -13.26 -12.54 36.79
N LEU A 219 -13.46 -11.23 36.70
CA LEU A 219 -13.77 -10.38 37.84
C LEU A 219 -15.15 -10.70 38.44
N ALA A 220 -16.16 -10.97 37.59
CA ALA A 220 -17.47 -11.40 38.03
C ALA A 220 -17.44 -12.74 38.79
N LYS A 221 -16.57 -13.67 38.38
CA LYS A 221 -16.35 -14.94 39.09
C LYS A 221 -15.52 -14.80 40.38
N LYS A 222 -14.76 -13.72 40.54
CA LYS A 222 -13.94 -13.43 41.73
C LYS A 222 -14.67 -12.62 42.80
N LYS A 223 -15.87 -12.09 42.54
CA LYS A 223 -16.69 -11.51 43.62
C LYS A 223 -16.99 -12.62 44.64
N PRO A 224 -16.62 -12.46 45.92
CA PRO A 224 -17.03 -13.40 46.94
C PRO A 224 -18.56 -13.46 46.93
N GLN A 225 -19.13 -14.66 46.97
CA GLN A 225 -20.48 -14.80 47.47
C GLN A 225 -20.42 -14.31 48.93
N GLY A 226 -20.81 -13.06 49.15
CA GLY A 226 -20.95 -12.52 50.49
C GLY A 226 -21.86 -13.46 51.26
N GLY A 227 -21.30 -14.08 52.28
CA GLY A 227 -22.04 -14.80 53.30
C GLY A 227 -23.07 -13.88 53.95
N ALA A 228 -24.12 -14.53 54.44
CA ALA A 228 -25.24 -14.00 55.19
C ALA A 228 -24.83 -13.01 56.31
#